data_AF-A0A953MS24-F1
#
_entry.id   AF-A0A953MS24-F1
#
_cell.length_a   1.000
_cell.length_b   1.000
_cell.length_c   1.000
_cell.angle_alpha   90.00
_cell.angle_beta   90.00
_cell.angle_gamma   90.00
#
_symmetry.space_group_name_H-M   'P 1'
#
loop_
_entity.id
_entity.type
_entity.pdbx_description
1 polymer ?
#
loop_
_entity_poly.entity_id
_entity_poly.type
_entity_poly.pdbx_seq_one_letter_code
_entity_poly.pdbx_strand_id
1 'polypeptide(L)'
;AILYKSITGKNDFDSLAILQRDYILGRNQWGLSFIYNIGSQYPVKLHNQVAYFTGGYLPGGLSAGPAPALLLKNYNFKRTNFKYDYFNTDSVKYYDDWSDFVTNEPTIVGNATAIFVYGYYSNI
;
A
#
# COMPACT_ATOMS: atom_id res chain seq x y z
N ALA A 1 -0.94 1.05 17.90
CA ALA A 1 0.39 1.35 18.46
C ALA A 1 0.54 2.82 18.83
N ILE A 2 0.49 3.76 17.87
CA ILE A 2 0.60 5.22 18.13
C ILE A 2 -0.35 5.70 19.23
N LEU A 3 -1.66 5.49 19.06
CA LEU A 3 -2.67 5.91 20.05
C LEU A 3 -2.55 5.18 21.40
N TYR A 4 -2.13 3.92 21.39
CA TYR A 4 -1.90 3.17 22.63
C TYR A 4 -0.80 3.82 23.46
N LYS A 5 0.32 4.17 22.81
CA LYS A 5 1.43 4.87 23.47
C LYS A 5 1.01 6.25 23.98
N SER A 6 0.22 7.01 23.21
CA SER A 6 -0.23 8.33 23.64
C SER A 6 -1.16 8.29 24.85
N ILE A 7 -2.00 7.25 24.97
CA ILE A 7 -2.94 7.11 26.10
C ILE A 7 -2.26 6.50 27.33
N THR A 8 -1.40 5.50 27.15
CA THR A 8 -0.86 4.70 28.26
C THR A 8 0.54 5.11 28.70
N GLY A 9 1.28 5.85 27.88
CA GLY A 9 2.70 6.12 28.07
C GLY A 9 3.62 4.91 27.85
N LYS A 10 3.08 3.73 27.54
CA LYS A 10 3.85 2.49 27.36
C LYS A 10 4.32 2.33 25.91
N ASN A 11 5.53 1.81 25.75
CA ASN A 11 6.20 1.61 24.45
C ASN A 11 6.09 0.16 23.91
N ASP A 12 5.19 -0.65 24.48
CA ASP A 12 5.03 -2.09 24.17
C ASP A 12 4.91 -2.41 22.67
N PHE A 13 4.38 -1.47 21.88
CA PHE A 13 4.12 -1.65 20.44
C PHE A 13 4.96 -0.76 19.52
N ASP A 14 6.04 -0.15 20.01
CA ASP A 14 6.88 0.76 19.21
C ASP A 14 7.49 0.05 17.99
N SER A 15 8.05 -1.15 18.18
CA SER A 15 8.60 -1.96 17.10
C SER A 15 7.56 -2.29 16.03
N LEU A 16 6.32 -2.59 16.45
CA LEU A 16 5.22 -2.85 15.51
C LEU A 16 4.90 -1.58 14.69
N ALA A 17 4.84 -0.42 15.34
CA ALA A 17 4.54 0.84 14.65
C ALA A 17 5.57 1.17 13.56
N ILE A 18 6.86 1.02 13.88
CA ILE A 18 7.96 1.23 12.93
C ILE A 18 7.94 0.20 11.81
N LEU A 19 7.77 -1.09 12.12
CA LEU A 19 7.75 -2.14 11.09
C LEU A 19 6.58 -1.99 10.12
N GLN A 20 5.40 -1.55 10.59
CA GLN A 20 4.25 -1.27 9.72
C GLN A 20 4.53 -0.08 8.79
N ARG A 21 5.09 1.02 9.32
CA ARG A 21 5.52 2.17 8.52
C ARG A 21 6.51 1.74 7.44
N ASP A 22 7.55 1.00 7.81
CA ASP A 22 8.60 0.55 6.89
C ASP A 22 8.04 -0.38 5.83
N TYR A 23 7.11 -1.27 6.20
CA TYR A 23 6.47 -2.19 5.26
C TYR A 23 5.75 -1.43 4.14
N ILE A 24 4.98 -0.39 4.46
CA ILE A 24 4.28 0.44 3.46
C ILE A 24 5.27 1.26 2.62
N LEU A 25 6.44 1.61 3.17
CA LEU A 25 7.48 2.39 2.49
C LEU A 25 8.50 1.55 1.71
N GLY A 26 8.34 0.22 1.64
CA GLY A 26 9.17 -0.64 0.77
C GLY A 26 9.92 -1.76 1.46
N ARG A 27 9.86 -1.87 2.79
CA ARG A 27 10.37 -3.04 3.53
C ARG A 27 9.37 -4.21 3.47
N ASN A 28 9.02 -4.59 2.26
CA ASN A 28 8.08 -5.65 1.92
C ASN A 28 8.67 -6.54 0.81
N GLN A 29 8.00 -7.66 0.53
CA GLN A 29 8.47 -8.69 -0.40
C GLN A 29 8.60 -8.18 -1.84
N TRP A 30 7.83 -7.16 -2.22
CA TRP A 30 7.80 -6.62 -3.58
C TRP A 30 8.76 -5.43 -3.78
N GLY A 31 9.40 -4.95 -2.71
CA GLY A 31 10.45 -3.95 -2.78
C GLY A 31 10.00 -2.58 -3.30
N LEU A 32 8.75 -2.19 -3.06
CA LEU A 32 8.20 -0.89 -3.44
C LEU A 32 7.45 -0.22 -2.30
N SER A 33 7.42 1.11 -2.27
CA SER A 33 6.41 1.81 -1.49
C SER A 33 5.04 1.58 -2.10
N PHE A 34 4.02 1.39 -1.26
CA PHE A 34 2.63 1.37 -1.71
C PHE A 34 2.05 2.77 -1.90
N ILE A 35 2.84 3.85 -1.71
CA ILE A 35 2.40 5.23 -1.90
C ILE A 35 3.01 5.77 -3.20
N TYR A 36 2.16 6.20 -4.12
CA TYR A 36 2.61 6.78 -5.39
C TYR A 36 3.51 7.99 -5.18
N ASN A 37 4.63 8.02 -5.92
CA ASN A 37 5.67 9.07 -5.89
C ASN A 37 6.43 9.19 -4.56
N ILE A 38 6.48 8.11 -3.78
CA ILE A 38 7.29 8.03 -2.55
C ILE A 38 8.25 6.84 -2.68
N GLY A 39 9.53 7.05 -2.38
CA GLY A 39 10.58 6.03 -2.56
C GLY A 39 11.04 5.88 -4.01
N SER A 40 11.94 4.91 -4.26
CA SER A 40 12.53 4.66 -5.58
C SER A 40 11.70 3.75 -6.48
N GLN A 41 10.78 2.98 -5.90
CA GLN A 41 9.81 2.13 -6.59
C GLN A 41 8.46 2.35 -5.91
N TYR A 42 7.41 2.54 -6.72
CA TYR A 42 6.03 2.79 -6.27
C TYR A 42 5.04 2.31 -7.35
N PRO A 43 3.75 2.09 -7.02
CA PRO A 43 2.75 1.72 -8.02
C PRO A 43 2.63 2.80 -9.09
N VAL A 44 2.52 2.42 -10.37
CA VAL A 44 2.31 3.35 -11.49
C VAL A 44 1.04 3.06 -12.28
N LYS A 45 0.30 2.00 -11.92
CA LYS A 45 -0.96 1.57 -12.56
C LYS A 45 -2.11 1.50 -11.56
N LEU A 46 -2.20 2.46 -10.64
CA LEU A 46 -3.28 2.53 -9.65
C LEU A 46 -4.67 2.43 -10.30
N HIS A 47 -5.58 1.64 -9.70
CA HIS A 47 -6.99 1.58 -10.10
C HIS A 47 -7.69 2.89 -9.71
N ASN A 48 -7.52 3.93 -10.51
CA ASN A 48 -8.11 5.25 -10.27
C ASN A 48 -8.30 5.99 -11.60
N GLN A 49 -9.46 6.61 -11.80
CA GLN A 49 -9.80 7.26 -13.08
C GLN A 49 -8.94 8.50 -13.33
N VAL A 50 -8.65 9.30 -12.30
CA VAL A 50 -7.77 10.46 -12.46
C VAL A 50 -6.38 9.98 -12.88
N ALA A 51 -5.79 9.04 -12.14
CA ALA A 51 -4.49 8.46 -12.48
C ALA A 51 -4.48 7.88 -13.91
N TYR A 52 -5.56 7.19 -14.33
CA TYR A 52 -5.66 6.64 -15.68
C TYR A 52 -5.54 7.72 -16.76
N PHE A 53 -6.29 8.83 -16.61
CA PHE A 53 -6.28 9.92 -17.59
C PHE A 53 -5.05 10.84 -17.50
N THR A 54 -4.32 10.82 -16.38
CA THR A 54 -3.13 11.65 -16.14
C THR A 54 -1.81 10.89 -16.30
N GLY A 55 -1.82 9.72 -16.94
CA GLY A 55 -0.60 8.94 -17.18
C GLY A 55 0.01 8.33 -15.91
N GLY A 56 -0.84 8.04 -14.92
CA GLY A 56 -0.50 7.47 -13.62
C GLY A 56 -0.34 8.50 -12.51
N TYR A 57 -0.41 9.81 -12.81
CA TYR A 57 -0.12 10.85 -11.83
C TYR A 57 -1.18 10.94 -10.72
N LEU A 58 -0.81 10.49 -9.52
CA LEU A 58 -1.63 10.57 -8.31
C LEU A 58 -0.75 10.68 -7.03
N PRO A 59 -0.07 11.82 -6.82
CA PRO A 59 0.88 12.01 -5.70
C PRO A 59 0.25 11.67 -4.35
N GLY A 60 0.92 10.80 -3.59
CA GLY A 60 0.46 10.41 -2.25
C GLY A 60 -0.69 9.38 -2.24
N GLY A 61 -1.16 8.90 -3.40
CA GLY A 61 -2.16 7.83 -3.47
C GLY A 61 -1.61 6.55 -2.83
N LEU A 62 -2.24 6.07 -1.75
CA LEU A 62 -1.88 4.82 -1.09
C LEU A 62 -2.65 3.68 -1.76
N SER A 63 -1.95 2.74 -2.41
CA SER A 63 -2.59 1.53 -2.93
C SER A 63 -3.13 0.66 -1.80
N ALA A 64 -4.16 -0.14 -2.11
CA ALA A 64 -4.71 -1.12 -1.16
C ALA A 64 -3.66 -2.09 -0.63
N GLY A 65 -2.69 -2.45 -1.49
CA GLY A 65 -1.58 -3.33 -1.14
C GLY A 65 -1.90 -4.81 -1.36
N PRO A 66 -1.05 -5.72 -0.86
CA PRO A 66 -1.20 -7.15 -1.12
C PRO A 66 -2.47 -7.73 -0.48
N ALA A 67 -3.08 -8.68 -1.19
CA ALA A 67 -4.31 -9.34 -0.75
C ALA A 67 -4.17 -10.88 -0.73
N PRO A 68 -5.01 -11.58 0.06
CA PRO A 68 -5.05 -13.03 0.02
C PRO A 68 -5.36 -13.58 -1.38
N ALA A 69 -4.59 -14.57 -1.84
CA ALA A 69 -4.80 -15.16 -3.17
C ALA A 69 -6.22 -15.73 -3.34
N LEU A 70 -6.82 -16.23 -2.26
CA LEU A 70 -8.20 -16.72 -2.25
C LEU A 70 -9.22 -15.61 -2.52
N LEU A 71 -9.00 -14.40 -2.00
CA LEU A 71 -9.88 -13.25 -2.26
C LEU A 71 -9.82 -12.85 -3.74
N LEU A 72 -8.62 -12.85 -4.32
CA LEU A 72 -8.40 -12.47 -5.72
C LEU A 72 -9.05 -13.44 -6.71
N LYS A 73 -9.21 -14.72 -6.35
CA LYS A 73 -9.88 -15.73 -7.18
C LYS A 73 -11.38 -15.45 -7.39
N ASN A 74 -11.99 -14.62 -6.54
CA ASN A 74 -13.41 -14.25 -6.69
C ASN A 74 -13.65 -13.23 -7.81
N TYR A 75 -12.60 -12.73 -8.44
CA TYR A 75 -12.67 -11.68 -9.45
C TYR A 75 -11.95 -12.10 -10.73
N ASN A 76 -12.53 -11.79 -11.88
CA ASN A 76 -11.95 -12.09 -13.20
C ASN A 76 -11.18 -10.89 -13.76
N PHE A 77 -10.04 -10.58 -13.16
CA PHE A 77 -9.19 -9.46 -13.57
C PHE A 77 -8.44 -9.76 -14.88
N LYS A 78 -8.52 -8.85 -15.85
CA LYS A 78 -7.71 -8.88 -17.07
C LYS A 78 -6.39 -8.15 -16.86
N ARG A 79 -5.53 -8.73 -16.02
CA ARG A 79 -4.22 -8.15 -15.69
C ARG A 79 -3.29 -8.15 -16.91
N THR A 80 -2.51 -7.10 -17.02
CA THR A 80 -1.52 -6.86 -18.08
C THR A 80 -0.11 -6.67 -17.53
N ASN A 81 0.02 -6.37 -16.24
CA ASN A 81 1.30 -6.22 -15.55
C ASN A 81 1.56 -7.35 -14.54
N PHE A 82 2.67 -8.06 -14.74
CA PHE A 82 3.12 -9.20 -13.92
C PHE A 82 4.52 -9.00 -13.34
N LYS A 83 5.03 -7.76 -13.31
CA LYS A 83 6.38 -7.40 -12.83
C LYS A 83 6.72 -8.00 -11.46
N TYR A 84 5.72 -8.18 -10.61
CA TYR A 84 5.85 -8.56 -9.20
C TYR A 84 5.54 -10.03 -8.91
N ASP A 85 5.25 -10.84 -9.95
CA ASP A 85 4.81 -12.23 -9.77
C ASP A 85 5.84 -13.14 -9.11
N TYR A 86 7.14 -12.87 -9.29
CA TYR A 86 8.19 -13.64 -8.63
C TYR A 86 8.09 -13.61 -7.10
N PHE A 87 7.53 -12.54 -6.53
CA PHE A 87 7.36 -12.35 -5.09
C PHE A 87 5.97 -12.77 -4.58
N ASN A 88 5.05 -13.10 -5.49
CA ASN A 88 3.72 -13.58 -5.15
C ASN A 88 3.79 -15.04 -4.68
N THR A 89 2.96 -15.39 -3.70
CA THR A 89 2.86 -16.75 -3.18
C THR A 89 1.45 -17.31 -3.38
N ASP A 90 1.25 -18.58 -3.02
CA ASP A 90 -0.07 -19.19 -3.00
C ASP A 90 -1.01 -18.58 -1.95
N SER A 91 -0.47 -17.87 -0.95
CA SER A 91 -1.26 -17.25 0.12
C SER A 91 -1.52 -15.76 -0.10
N VAL A 92 -0.57 -15.00 -0.64
CA VAL A 92 -0.65 -13.54 -0.76
C VAL A 92 -0.09 -13.07 -2.10
N LYS A 93 -0.78 -12.11 -2.72
CA LYS A 93 -0.38 -11.55 -4.02
C LYS A 93 -0.58 -10.05 -4.07
N TYR A 94 0.25 -9.39 -4.86
CA TYR A 94 0.14 -7.98 -5.21
C TYR A 94 0.31 -7.82 -6.71
N TYR A 95 -0.46 -6.90 -7.29
CA TYR A 95 -0.40 -6.55 -8.70
C TYR A 95 -0.47 -5.03 -8.87
N ASP A 96 0.57 -4.44 -9.47
CA ASP A 96 0.51 -3.04 -9.90
C ASP A 96 -0.19 -2.96 -11.26
N ASP A 97 -1.51 -3.17 -11.27
CA ASP A 97 -2.31 -3.21 -12.48
C ASP A 97 -3.63 -2.45 -12.31
N TRP A 98 -4.00 -1.66 -13.32
CA TRP A 98 -5.19 -0.80 -13.27
C TRP A 98 -6.48 -1.62 -13.21
N SER A 99 -6.50 -2.86 -13.73
CA SER A 99 -7.69 -3.71 -13.65
C SER A 99 -7.93 -4.27 -12.24
N ASP A 100 -6.92 -4.28 -11.37
CA ASP A 100 -6.95 -4.91 -10.05
C ASP A 100 -7.22 -3.88 -8.95
N PHE A 101 -8.49 -3.62 -8.68
CA PHE A 101 -8.89 -2.72 -7.60
C PHE A 101 -8.59 -3.31 -6.21
N VAL A 102 -8.52 -4.65 -6.07
CA VAL A 102 -8.34 -5.29 -4.76
C VAL A 102 -6.95 -5.01 -4.19
N THR A 103 -5.93 -4.99 -5.06
CA THR A 103 -4.55 -4.74 -4.62
C THR A 103 -4.03 -3.35 -4.94
N ASN A 104 -4.67 -2.63 -5.86
CA ASN A 104 -4.10 -1.40 -6.42
C ASN A 104 -5.04 -0.19 -6.42
N GLU A 105 -6.21 -0.26 -5.78
CA GLU A 105 -7.10 0.90 -5.65
C GLU A 105 -6.72 1.77 -4.44
N PRO A 106 -6.47 3.08 -4.63
CA PRO A 106 -6.38 4.02 -3.53
C PRO A 106 -7.76 4.49 -3.07
N THR A 107 -7.95 4.58 -1.75
CA THR A 107 -9.23 5.03 -1.15
C THR A 107 -9.01 6.15 -0.14
N ILE A 108 -10.01 7.02 0.03
CA ILE A 108 -9.95 8.12 1.00
C ILE A 108 -9.74 7.64 2.44
N VAL A 109 -10.25 6.47 2.80
CA VAL A 109 -10.09 5.88 4.15
C VAL A 109 -8.65 5.37 4.36
N GLY A 110 -8.09 4.71 3.34
CA GLY A 110 -6.68 4.32 3.36
C GLY A 110 -5.76 5.55 3.49
N ASN A 111 -6.01 6.56 2.66
CA ASN A 111 -5.25 7.81 2.70
C ASN A 111 -5.42 8.60 4.01
N ALA A 112 -6.61 8.63 4.63
CA ALA A 112 -6.80 9.24 5.94
C ALA A 112 -5.94 8.55 7.01
N THR A 113 -5.86 7.22 6.97
CA THR A 113 -4.98 6.44 7.87
C THR A 113 -3.51 6.75 7.61
N ALA A 114 -3.08 6.84 6.35
CA ALA A 114 -1.73 7.23 5.99
C ALA A 114 -1.38 8.63 6.53
N ILE A 115 -2.27 9.62 6.33
CA ILE A 115 -2.07 10.98 6.83
C ILE A 115 -1.90 10.98 8.35
N PHE A 116 -2.71 10.21 9.08
CA PHE A 116 -2.55 10.06 10.53
C PHE A 116 -1.18 9.48 10.91
N VAL A 117 -0.77 8.38 10.28
CA VAL A 117 0.49 7.69 10.60
C VAL A 117 1.71 8.54 10.24
N TYR A 118 1.78 9.04 9.00
CA TYR A 118 2.95 9.78 8.53
C TYR A 118 2.99 11.20 9.07
N GLY A 119 1.82 11.81 9.34
CA GLY A 119 1.73 13.07 10.07
C GLY A 119 2.22 12.94 11.52
N TYR A 120 1.97 11.80 12.19
CA TYR A 120 2.58 11.55 13.48
C TYR A 120 4.11 11.49 13.36
N TYR A 121 4.65 10.71 12.42
CA TYR A 121 6.10 10.55 12.25
C TYR A 121 6.84 11.78 11.71
N SER A 122 6.15 12.75 11.11
CA SER A 122 6.78 14.00 10.66
C SER A 122 6.99 15.04 11.77
N ASN A 123 6.39 14.83 12.95
CA ASN A 123 6.36 15.78 14.06
C ASN A 123 7.19 15.34 15.28
N ILE A 124 7.90 14.22 15.18
CA ILE A 124 8.83 13.69 16.21
C ILE A 124 10.25 13.81 15.72
#